data_AF-A0A4D4N1P2-F1
#
_entry.id   AF-A0A4D4N1P2-F1
#
_cell.length_a   1.000
_cell.length_b   1.000
_cell.length_c   1.000
_cell.angle_alpha   90.00
_cell.angle_beta   90.00
_cell.angle_gamma   90.00
#
_symmetry.space_group_name_H-M   'P 1'
#
loop_
_entity.id
_entity.type
_entity.pdbx_description
1 polymer ?
#
loop_
_entity_poly.entity_id
_entity_poly.type
_entity_poly.pdbx_seq_one_letter_code
_entity_poly.pdbx_strand_id
1 'polypeptide(L)'
;MKPVSTFADRAVRISWWSSADLQVTQRESDIHDGMLGLYPYFDSEVRCLAYDAAVAAGSEPAQAQAEADAAMVTAAVRARSADPEGRVISSAEATAPFSSLDGPRDLVRMSNALRQSPVVAAARRQASTRSESDFHERTR
;
A
#
# COMPACT_ATOMS: atom_id res chain seq x y z
N MET A 1 17.51 40.66 -15.17
CA MET A 1 16.36 39.81 -14.78
C MET A 1 16.80 38.97 -13.59
N LYS A 2 16.09 39.04 -12.45
CA LYS A 2 16.36 38.18 -11.28
C LYS A 2 15.56 36.89 -11.44
N PRO A 3 16.12 35.70 -11.17
CA PRO A 3 15.36 34.45 -11.26
C PRO A 3 14.31 34.40 -10.14
N VAL A 4 13.08 34.05 -10.52
CA VAL A 4 11.99 33.70 -9.60
C VAL A 4 12.43 32.44 -8.86
N SER A 5 12.49 32.53 -7.53
CA SER A 5 12.79 31.39 -6.67
C SER A 5 11.80 30.27 -6.94
N THR A 6 12.33 29.12 -7.36
CA THR A 6 11.66 27.83 -7.42
C THR A 6 10.94 27.60 -6.09
N PHE A 7 9.64 27.30 -6.12
CA PHE A 7 8.90 26.82 -4.95
C PHE A 7 9.47 25.46 -4.53
N ALA A 8 10.58 25.50 -3.81
CA ALA A 8 11.11 24.34 -3.11
C ALA A 8 10.10 23.97 -2.03
N ASP A 9 9.37 22.88 -2.29
CA ASP A 9 8.84 21.93 -1.34
C ASP A 9 8.45 22.52 0.04
N ARG A 10 7.37 23.29 0.07
CA ARG A 10 6.84 23.84 1.32
C ARG A 10 5.90 22.80 1.95
N ALA A 11 6.46 21.68 2.39
CA ALA A 11 5.73 20.75 3.25
C ALA A 11 5.34 21.49 4.54
N VAL A 12 4.05 21.79 4.71
CA VAL A 12 3.53 22.45 5.90
C VAL A 12 3.60 21.46 7.06
N ARG A 13 4.60 21.63 7.92
CA ARG A 13 4.75 20.84 9.14
C ARG A 13 3.70 21.29 10.13
N ILE A 14 2.70 20.44 10.39
CA ILE A 14 1.74 20.66 11.47
C ILE A 14 2.52 20.79 12.79
N SER A 15 2.23 21.83 13.55
CA SER A 15 2.88 22.09 14.83
C SER A 15 2.60 20.94 15.79
N TRP A 16 3.59 20.52 16.57
CA TRP A 16 3.42 19.46 17.57
C TRP A 16 2.37 19.81 18.66
N TRP A 17 1.99 21.09 18.76
CA TRP A 17 0.92 21.61 19.62
C TRP A 17 -0.49 21.48 19.00
N SER A 18 -0.62 20.95 17.78
CA SER A 18 -1.92 20.75 17.15
C SER A 18 -2.73 19.69 17.90
N SER A 19 -4.06 19.87 17.94
CA SER A 19 -4.99 18.91 18.53
C SER A 19 -4.75 17.49 18.01
N ALA A 20 -4.99 16.48 18.85
CA ALA A 20 -4.90 15.07 18.47
C ALA A 20 -5.72 14.76 17.22
N ASP A 21 -6.91 15.36 17.07
CA ASP A 21 -7.77 15.17 15.90
C ASP A 21 -7.10 15.65 14.61
N LEU A 22 -6.43 16.81 14.63
CA LEU A 22 -5.70 17.32 13.46
C LEU A 22 -4.53 16.42 13.07
N GLN A 23 -3.84 15.82 14.06
CA GLN A 23 -2.77 14.88 13.79
C GLN A 23 -3.28 13.56 13.20
N VAL A 24 -4.47 13.11 13.62
CA VAL A 24 -5.13 11.92 13.06
C VAL A 24 -5.56 12.17 11.61
N THR A 25 -6.24 13.28 11.34
CA THR A 25 -6.65 13.63 9.96
C THR A 25 -5.45 13.74 9.03
N GLN A 26 -4.35 14.36 9.45
CA GLN A 26 -3.16 14.42 8.62
C GLN A 26 -2.58 13.04 8.31
N ARG A 27 -2.49 12.17 9.33
CA ARG A 27 -1.99 10.80 9.12
C ARG A 27 -2.89 10.01 8.19
N GLU A 28 -4.20 10.18 8.29
CA GLU A 28 -5.17 9.55 7.39
C GLU A 28 -4.98 10.03 5.95
N SER A 29 -4.83 11.33 5.73
CA SER A 29 -4.53 11.90 4.41
C SER A 29 -3.19 11.38 3.85
N ASP A 30 -2.13 11.37 4.66
CA ASP A 30 -0.81 10.86 4.23
C ASP A 30 -0.89 9.39 3.82
N ILE A 31 -1.68 8.57 4.53
CA ILE A 31 -1.90 7.17 4.18
C ILE A 31 -2.68 7.07 2.86
N HIS A 32 -3.75 7.86 2.69
CA HIS A 32 -4.54 7.87 1.46
C HIS A 32 -3.69 8.25 0.24
N ASP A 33 -2.87 9.30 0.36
CA ASP A 33 -1.95 9.73 -0.70
C ASP A 33 -0.91 8.65 -1.03
N GLY A 34 -0.38 7.98 0.01
CA GLY A 34 0.49 6.83 -0.16
C GLY A 34 -0.18 5.67 -0.91
N MET A 35 -1.45 5.40 -0.60
CA MET A 35 -2.24 4.36 -1.26
C MET A 35 -2.51 4.69 -2.73
N LEU A 36 -2.88 5.94 -3.05
CA LEU A 36 -3.08 6.39 -4.44
C LEU A 36 -1.84 6.15 -5.30
N GLY A 37 -0.65 6.42 -4.75
CA GLY A 37 0.62 6.15 -5.43
C GLY A 37 0.92 4.66 -5.69
N LEU A 38 0.19 3.76 -5.05
CA LEU A 38 0.33 2.30 -5.21
C LEU A 38 -0.77 1.67 -6.08
N TYR A 39 -1.86 2.37 -6.41
CA TYR A 39 -2.98 1.81 -7.17
C TYR A 39 -2.58 1.09 -8.46
N PRO A 40 -1.62 1.59 -9.27
CA PRO A 40 -1.18 0.89 -10.49
C PRO A 40 -0.56 -0.49 -10.22
N TYR A 41 -0.11 -0.74 -8.98
CA TYR A 41 0.53 -1.99 -8.56
C TYR A 41 -0.40 -2.88 -7.74
N PHE A 42 -1.68 -2.52 -7.56
CA PHE A 42 -2.64 -3.36 -6.87
C PHE A 42 -3.02 -4.57 -7.72
N ASP A 43 -3.06 -5.73 -7.08
CA ASP A 43 -3.34 -7.02 -7.71
C ASP A 43 -4.51 -7.67 -6.97
N SER A 44 -5.66 -7.74 -7.65
CA SER A 44 -6.88 -8.29 -7.08
C SER A 44 -6.79 -9.79 -6.82
N GLU A 45 -5.98 -10.53 -7.58
CA GLU A 45 -5.78 -11.96 -7.34
C GLU A 45 -5.03 -12.19 -6.03
N VAL A 46 -3.99 -11.39 -5.76
CA VAL A 46 -3.28 -11.43 -4.46
C VAL A 46 -4.24 -11.16 -3.31
N ARG A 47 -5.15 -10.18 -3.47
CA ARG A 47 -6.17 -9.87 -2.46
C ARG A 47 -7.15 -11.03 -2.26
N CYS A 48 -7.69 -11.60 -3.33
CA CYS A 48 -8.63 -12.72 -3.25
C CYS A 48 -8.00 -13.95 -2.58
N LEU A 49 -6.79 -14.34 -3.01
CA LEU A 49 -6.07 -15.48 -2.42
C LEU A 49 -5.76 -15.26 -0.93
N ALA A 50 -5.39 -14.03 -0.54
CA ALA A 50 -5.15 -13.69 0.85
C ALA A 50 -6.43 -13.71 1.68
N TYR A 51 -7.56 -13.26 1.12
CA TYR A 51 -8.86 -13.35 1.77
C TYR A 51 -9.26 -14.80 2.03
N ASP A 52 -9.18 -15.65 1.01
CA ASP A 52 -9.51 -17.08 1.12
C ASP A 52 -8.61 -17.78 2.15
N ALA A 53 -7.31 -17.45 2.16
CA ALA A 53 -6.37 -17.97 3.16
C ALA A 53 -6.70 -17.51 4.58
N ALA A 54 -7.10 -16.25 4.77
CA ALA A 54 -7.49 -15.73 6.09
C ALA A 54 -8.79 -16.37 6.59
N VAL A 55 -9.79 -16.55 5.72
CA VAL A 55 -11.02 -17.27 6.04
C VAL A 55 -10.72 -18.73 6.40
N ALA A 56 -9.89 -19.41 5.62
CA ALA A 56 -9.48 -20.79 5.91
C ALA A 56 -8.72 -20.92 7.24
N ALA A 57 -8.03 -19.86 7.67
CA ALA A 57 -7.37 -19.78 8.97
C ALA A 57 -8.31 -19.41 10.14
N GLY A 58 -9.59 -19.16 9.87
CA GLY A 58 -10.61 -18.86 10.87
C GLY A 58 -10.77 -17.37 11.19
N SER A 59 -10.22 -16.46 10.38
CA SER A 59 -10.47 -15.02 10.56
C SER A 59 -11.92 -14.67 10.25
N GLU A 60 -12.54 -13.89 11.13
CA GLU A 60 -13.86 -13.29 10.88
C GLU A 60 -13.83 -12.38 9.63
N PRO A 61 -14.96 -12.16 8.92
CA PRO A 61 -14.96 -11.52 7.60
C PRO A 61 -14.25 -10.16 7.54
N ALA A 62 -14.50 -9.28 8.52
CA ALA A 62 -13.85 -7.96 8.57
C ALA A 62 -12.34 -8.04 8.81
N GLN A 63 -11.88 -9.07 9.53
CA GLN A 63 -10.47 -9.31 9.77
C GLN A 63 -9.81 -9.92 8.53
N ALA A 64 -10.46 -10.89 7.88
CA ALA A 64 -10.01 -11.47 6.62
C ALA A 64 -9.87 -10.40 5.52
N GLN A 65 -10.82 -9.45 5.46
CA GLN A 65 -10.75 -8.31 4.55
C GLN A 65 -9.52 -7.44 4.81
N ALA A 66 -9.25 -7.10 6.07
CA ALA A 66 -8.08 -6.30 6.44
C ALA A 66 -6.75 -7.03 6.16
N GLU A 67 -6.70 -8.35 6.33
CA GLU A 67 -5.53 -9.17 5.99
C GLU A 67 -5.28 -9.23 4.48
N ALA A 68 -6.36 -9.38 3.70
CA ALA A 68 -6.31 -9.37 2.25
C ALA A 68 -5.79 -8.04 1.69
N ASP A 69 -6.31 -6.93 2.20
CA ASP A 69 -5.89 -5.58 1.79
C ASP A 69 -4.42 -5.32 2.20
N ALA A 70 -4.04 -5.70 3.41
CA ALA A 70 -2.65 -5.60 3.88
C ALA A 70 -1.67 -6.44 3.04
N ALA A 71 -2.08 -7.64 2.62
CA ALA A 71 -1.28 -8.51 1.76
C ALA A 71 -1.07 -7.89 0.37
N MET A 72 -2.14 -7.36 -0.23
CA MET A 72 -2.09 -6.68 -1.51
C MET A 72 -1.21 -5.43 -1.47
N VAL A 73 -1.35 -4.58 -0.44
CA VAL A 73 -0.49 -3.40 -0.25
C VAL A 73 0.98 -3.80 -0.09
N THR A 74 1.25 -4.88 0.66
CA THR A 74 2.60 -5.40 0.83
C THR A 74 3.21 -5.85 -0.50
N ALA A 75 2.42 -6.52 -1.34
CA ALA A 75 2.85 -6.93 -2.68
C ALA A 75 3.08 -5.71 -3.59
N ALA A 76 2.17 -4.73 -3.57
CA ALA A 76 2.23 -3.52 -4.37
C ALA A 76 3.46 -2.66 -4.05
N VAL A 77 3.80 -2.46 -2.77
CA VAL A 77 5.01 -1.72 -2.34
C VAL A 77 6.28 -2.37 -2.90
N ARG A 78 6.31 -3.70 -2.94
CA ARG A 78 7.46 -4.45 -3.48
C ARG A 78 7.52 -4.39 -4.99
N ALA A 79 6.39 -4.53 -5.68
CA ALA A 79 6.31 -4.36 -7.12
C ALA A 79 6.78 -2.96 -7.54
N ARG A 80 6.33 -1.91 -6.84
CA ARG A 80 6.81 -0.54 -7.06
C ARG A 80 8.32 -0.40 -6.81
N SER A 81 8.86 -1.04 -5.77
CA SER A 81 10.29 -1.01 -5.48
C SER A 81 11.13 -1.72 -6.57
N ALA A 82 10.55 -2.73 -7.23
CA ALA A 82 11.16 -3.45 -8.35
C ALA A 82 10.99 -2.75 -9.72
N ASP A 83 10.14 -1.71 -9.80
CA ASP A 83 9.93 -0.88 -10.98
C ASP A 83 10.29 0.60 -10.69
N PRO A 84 11.59 0.91 -10.51
CA PRO A 84 12.06 2.26 -10.15
C PRO A 84 11.77 3.29 -11.25
N GLU A 85 11.57 2.85 -12.49
CA GLU A 85 11.23 3.68 -13.65
C GLU A 85 9.72 3.98 -13.75
N GLY A 86 8.88 3.33 -12.93
CA GLY A 86 7.43 3.54 -12.96
C GLY A 86 6.79 3.16 -14.29
N ARG A 87 7.30 2.12 -14.95
CA ARG A 87 6.80 1.62 -16.23
C ARG A 87 5.35 1.17 -16.11
N VAL A 88 4.98 0.54 -14.99
CA VAL A 88 3.59 0.14 -14.72
C VAL A 88 2.66 1.36 -14.67
N ILE A 89 3.07 2.42 -13.96
CA ILE A 89 2.32 3.68 -13.88
C ILE A 89 2.16 4.32 -15.27
N SER A 90 3.21 4.28 -16.09
CA SER A 90 3.20 4.84 -17.45
C SER A 90 2.27 4.07 -18.41
N SER A 91 1.98 2.80 -18.11
CA SER A 91 1.12 1.92 -18.92
C SER A 91 -0.31 1.77 -18.40
N ALA A 92 -0.58 2.16 -17.15
CA ALA A 92 -1.88 1.97 -16.52
C ALA A 92 -2.88 3.04 -16.99
N GLU A 93 -3.90 2.63 -17.73
CA GLU A 93 -5.14 3.42 -17.83
C GLU A 93 -5.79 3.48 -16.45
N ALA A 94 -6.45 4.60 -16.12
CA ALA A 94 -6.94 4.91 -14.79
C ALA A 94 -7.80 3.77 -14.19
N THR A 95 -7.18 2.90 -13.39
CA THR A 95 -7.84 1.83 -12.64
C THR A 95 -8.85 2.45 -11.66
N ALA A 96 -10.02 1.81 -11.54
CA ALA A 96 -11.07 2.23 -10.62
C ALA A 96 -10.53 2.37 -9.17
N PRO A 97 -11.01 3.35 -8.41
CA PRO A 97 -10.47 3.63 -7.08
C PRO A 97 -10.69 2.45 -6.14
N PHE A 98 -9.62 2.07 -5.43
CA PHE A 98 -9.69 1.12 -4.34
C PHE A 98 -10.50 1.73 -3.18
N SER A 99 -11.60 1.09 -2.79
CA SER A 99 -12.60 1.65 -1.86
C SER A 99 -12.56 1.04 -0.46
N SER A 100 -11.56 0.22 -0.11
CA SER A 100 -11.66 -0.59 1.12
C SER A 100 -11.18 0.10 2.41
N LEU A 101 -10.77 1.37 2.35
CA LEU A 101 -10.30 2.16 3.51
C LEU A 101 -11.27 3.29 3.86
N ASP A 102 -12.53 2.96 4.11
CA ASP A 102 -13.59 3.95 4.35
C ASP A 102 -13.59 4.55 5.77
N GLY A 103 -12.69 4.13 6.67
CA GLY A 103 -12.51 4.84 7.94
C GLY A 103 -11.39 4.37 8.88
N PRO A 104 -11.19 5.10 10.01
CA PRO A 104 -10.04 4.88 10.92
C PRO A 104 -9.94 3.48 11.51
N ARG A 105 -11.07 2.80 11.75
CA ARG A 105 -11.07 1.42 12.26
C ARG A 105 -10.52 0.41 11.25
N ASP A 106 -10.70 0.68 9.96
CA ASP A 106 -10.19 -0.17 8.89
C ASP A 106 -8.68 0.01 8.74
N LEU A 107 -8.19 1.24 8.86
CA LEU A 107 -6.76 1.54 8.94
C LEU A 107 -6.07 0.86 10.13
N VAL A 108 -6.71 0.87 11.30
CA VAL A 108 -6.16 0.19 12.50
C VAL A 108 -6.10 -1.33 12.29
N ARG A 109 -7.16 -1.94 11.76
CA ARG A 109 -7.17 -3.39 11.46
C ARG A 109 -6.10 -3.75 10.44
N MET A 110 -5.99 -2.99 9.35
CA MET A 110 -4.97 -3.20 8.34
C MET A 110 -3.56 -3.04 8.92
N SER A 111 -3.33 -2.02 9.77
CA SER A 111 -2.05 -1.82 10.47
C SER A 111 -1.68 -2.99 11.38
N ASN A 112 -2.65 -3.55 12.10
CA ASN A 112 -2.43 -4.75 12.91
C ASN A 112 -2.12 -5.97 12.04
N ALA A 113 -2.84 -6.17 10.94
CA ALA A 113 -2.58 -7.24 9.98
C ALA A 113 -1.18 -7.14 9.38
N LEU A 114 -0.72 -5.95 8.98
CA LEU A 114 0.63 -5.71 8.47
C LEU A 114 1.73 -6.14 9.45
N ARG A 115 1.47 -6.02 10.76
CA ARG A 115 2.41 -6.36 11.83
C ARG A 115 2.38 -7.84 12.20
N GLN A 116 1.20 -8.45 12.23
CA GLN A 116 0.99 -9.71 12.93
C GLN A 116 0.45 -10.86 12.06
N SER A 117 -0.16 -10.56 10.90
CA SER A 117 -0.83 -11.61 10.12
C SER A 117 0.18 -12.54 9.45
N PRO A 118 0.02 -13.88 9.61
CA PRO A 118 0.82 -14.86 8.89
C PRO A 118 0.52 -14.87 7.39
N VAL A 119 -0.70 -14.48 6.96
CA VAL A 119 -1.08 -14.33 5.55
C VAL A 119 -0.26 -13.23 4.91
N VAL A 120 -0.17 -12.07 5.56
CA VAL A 120 0.66 -10.95 5.10
C VAL A 120 2.15 -11.32 5.09
N ALA A 121 2.61 -12.08 6.08
CA ALA A 121 3.99 -12.58 6.11
C ALA A 121 4.28 -13.55 4.94
N ALA A 122 3.31 -14.36 4.53
CA ALA A 122 3.42 -15.24 3.37
C ALA A 122 3.48 -14.45 2.05
N ALA A 123 2.60 -13.46 1.87
CA ALA A 123 2.62 -12.56 0.71
C ALA A 123 3.98 -11.85 0.58
N ARG A 124 4.55 -11.43 1.72
CA ARG A 124 5.89 -10.86 1.78
C ARG A 124 6.96 -11.83 1.28
N ARG A 125 6.88 -13.14 1.55
CA ARG A 125 7.85 -14.12 1.05
C ARG A 125 7.69 -14.36 -0.46
N GLN A 126 6.46 -14.53 -0.92
CA GLN A 126 6.15 -14.79 -2.33
C GLN A 126 6.57 -13.63 -3.25
N ALA A 127 6.39 -12.40 -2.78
CA ALA A 127 6.86 -11.23 -3.53
C ALA A 127 8.40 -11.16 -3.62
N SER A 128 9.14 -11.69 -2.64
CA SER A 128 10.61 -11.79 -2.73
C SER A 128 11.01 -12.77 -3.82
N THR A 129 10.38 -13.94 -3.87
CA THR A 129 10.72 -14.98 -4.85
C THR A 129 10.42 -14.55 -6.29
N ARG A 130 9.31 -13.83 -6.51
CA ARG A 130 8.97 -13.27 -7.84
C ARG A 130 10.01 -12.24 -8.31
N SER A 131 10.54 -11.44 -7.39
CA SER A 131 11.58 -10.45 -7.68
C SER A 131 12.91 -11.11 -8.07
N GLU A 132 13.29 -12.19 -7.40
CA GLU A 132 14.51 -12.97 -7.72
C GLU A 132 14.40 -13.66 -9.09
N SER A 133 13.24 -14.22 -9.43
CA SER A 133 13.02 -14.84 -10.75
C SER A 133 13.08 -13.83 -11.90
N ASP A 134 12.44 -12.65 -11.74
CA ASP A 134 12.43 -11.60 -12.78
C ASP A 134 13.84 -11.00 -12.99
N PHE A 135 14.67 -10.98 -11.93
CA PHE A 135 16.09 -10.63 -12.03
C PHE A 135 16.91 -11.67 -12.82
N HIS A 136 16.67 -12.97 -12.61
CA HIS A 136 17.34 -14.03 -13.36
C HIS A 136 16.94 -14.07 -14.84
N GLU A 137 15.71 -13.70 -15.18
CA GLU A 137 15.25 -13.64 -16.57
C GLU A 137 15.85 -12.44 -17.32
N ARG A 138 16.08 -11.30 -16.65
CA ARG A 138 16.74 -10.12 -17.24
C ARG A 138 18.25 -10.26 -17.47
N THR A 139 18.90 -11.23 -16.84
CA THR A 139 20.37 -11.39 -16.87
C THR A 139 20.85 -12.48 -17.84
N ARG A 140 19.95 -13.03 -18.65
CA ARG A 140 20.22 -14.08 -19.63
C ARG A 140 20.05 -13.57 -21.06
#